data_AF-A0A958H7L9-F1
#
_entry.id   AF-A0A958H7L9-F1
#
_cell.length_a   1.000
_cell.length_b   1.000
_cell.length_c   1.000
_cell.angle_alpha   90.00
_cell.angle_beta   90.00
_cell.angle_gamma   90.00
#
_symmetry.space_group_name_H-M   'P 1'
#
loop_
_entity.id
_entity.type
_entity.pdbx_description
1 polymer ?
#
loop_
_entity_poly.entity_id
_entity_poly.type
_entity_poly.pdbx_seq_one_letter_code
_entity_poly.pdbx_strand_id
1 'polypeptide(L)'
;GDQLLPVEISALMMGQRGTPPDEANSRAVQLAQAGLWPDALAAIKEAVTLAGADDPPTPTGSLRWNDALIQLNADAQLASLQSSPYPLLSNVFYGDYAAAVDLMRAWPVDQIFSPDTPLVMGTVAESWQAELSSYLTQSASAALEVKPELAPALFVRAWGEYLADPSDPQIAADLAAAAQLAPGDALFGDAAQAFPVAGR
;
A
#
# COMPACT_ATOMS: atom_id res chain seq x y z
N GLY A 1 9.51 -15.46 35.54
CA GLY A 1 9.23 -14.10 35.07
C GLY A 1 8.56 -14.26 33.74
N ASP A 2 7.31 -13.81 33.63
CA ASP A 2 6.54 -13.99 32.41
C ASP A 2 7.15 -13.15 31.29
N GLN A 3 7.67 -13.83 30.28
CA GLN A 3 8.22 -13.20 29.09
C GLN A 3 7.01 -12.73 28.27
N LEU A 4 6.89 -11.42 28.04
CA LEU A 4 5.90 -10.90 27.09
C LEU A 4 6.30 -11.40 25.70
N LEU A 5 5.50 -12.32 25.15
CA LEU A 5 5.66 -12.78 23.78
C LEU A 5 5.02 -11.75 22.84
N PRO A 6 5.72 -11.30 21.79
CA PRO A 6 5.12 -10.46 20.77
C PRO A 6 3.94 -11.20 20.14
N VAL A 7 2.79 -10.53 20.09
CA VAL A 7 1.60 -11.05 19.39
C VAL A 7 1.63 -10.48 17.99
N GLU A 8 1.58 -11.36 16.99
CA GLU A 8 1.68 -10.99 15.59
C GLU A 8 0.46 -11.47 14.82
N ILE A 9 0.08 -10.71 13.79
CA ILE A 9 -0.90 -11.14 12.79
C ILE A 9 -0.29 -12.33 12.07
N SER A 10 -0.89 -13.50 12.25
CA SER A 10 -0.28 -14.76 11.82
C SER A 10 -1.29 -15.72 11.23
N ALA A 11 -0.81 -16.69 10.48
CA ALA A 11 -1.68 -17.69 9.91
C ALA A 11 -2.23 -18.67 10.98
N LEU A 12 -3.33 -19.35 10.67
CA LEU A 12 -3.92 -20.31 11.63
C LEU A 12 -3.00 -21.52 11.85
N MET A 13 -3.20 -22.20 12.98
CA MET A 13 -2.47 -23.44 13.31
C MET A 13 -2.65 -24.52 12.24
N MET A 14 -1.68 -25.43 12.10
CA MET A 14 -1.65 -26.48 11.05
C MET A 14 -2.95 -27.30 10.95
N GLY A 15 -3.65 -27.55 12.06
CA GLY A 15 -4.91 -28.31 12.07
C GLY A 15 -6.12 -27.57 11.46
N GLN A 16 -5.97 -26.30 11.11
CA GLN A 16 -7.02 -25.44 10.53
C GLN A 16 -6.73 -25.08 9.07
N ARG A 17 -5.60 -25.56 8.53
CA ARG A 17 -5.12 -25.14 7.21
C ARG A 17 -5.99 -25.62 6.07
N GLY A 18 -6.19 -24.74 5.08
CA GLY A 18 -7.01 -25.02 3.90
C GLY A 18 -8.52 -25.06 4.18
N THR A 19 -8.94 -24.61 5.36
CA THR A 19 -10.36 -24.34 5.62
C THR A 19 -10.74 -22.95 5.07
N PRO A 20 -12.01 -22.69 4.75
CA PRO A 20 -12.41 -21.36 4.27
C PRO A 20 -12.01 -20.20 5.22
N PRO A 21 -12.13 -20.32 6.56
CA PRO A 21 -11.60 -19.29 7.46
C PRO A 21 -10.07 -19.11 7.38
N ASP A 22 -9.30 -20.18 7.17
CA ASP A 22 -7.83 -20.09 7.01
C ASP A 22 -7.44 -19.40 5.71
N GLU A 23 -8.14 -19.65 4.61
CA GLU A 23 -7.87 -18.99 3.33
C GLU A 23 -8.07 -17.48 3.44
N ALA A 24 -9.21 -17.05 4.00
CA ALA A 24 -9.51 -15.64 4.22
C ALA A 24 -8.54 -15.00 5.24
N ASN A 25 -8.21 -15.70 6.33
CA ASN A 25 -7.21 -15.22 7.30
C ASN A 25 -5.82 -15.10 6.68
N SER A 26 -5.39 -16.08 5.90
CA SER A 26 -4.08 -16.06 5.23
C SER A 26 -3.99 -14.91 4.23
N ARG A 27 -5.10 -14.62 3.52
CA ARG A 27 -5.19 -13.43 2.68
C ARG A 27 -5.09 -12.14 3.49
N ALA A 28 -5.80 -12.05 4.62
CA ALA A 28 -5.72 -10.90 5.51
C ALA A 28 -4.30 -10.65 6.05
N VAL A 29 -3.58 -11.72 6.43
CA VAL A 29 -2.17 -11.64 6.87
C VAL A 29 -1.28 -11.08 5.76
N GLN A 30 -1.39 -11.60 4.53
CA GLN A 30 -0.59 -11.10 3.39
C GLN A 30 -0.87 -9.62 3.08
N LEU A 31 -2.15 -9.23 3.10
CA LEU A 31 -2.55 -7.84 2.86
C LEU A 31 -2.05 -6.90 3.96
N ALA A 32 -2.13 -7.31 5.23
CA ALA A 32 -1.62 -6.53 6.35
C ALA A 32 -0.09 -6.35 6.27
N GLN A 33 0.64 -7.42 5.92
CA GLN A 33 2.10 -7.37 5.71
C GLN A 33 2.48 -6.44 4.55
N ALA A 34 1.63 -6.35 3.53
CA ALA A 34 1.78 -5.43 2.41
C ALA A 34 1.29 -3.99 2.70
N GLY A 35 0.83 -3.70 3.92
CA GLY A 35 0.30 -2.37 4.30
C GLY A 35 -1.05 -2.02 3.67
N LEU A 36 -1.76 -2.99 3.09
CA LEU A 36 -3.08 -2.83 2.47
C LEU A 36 -4.18 -2.98 3.54
N TRP A 37 -4.22 -2.06 4.50
CA TRP A 37 -5.05 -2.17 5.70
C TRP A 37 -6.57 -2.24 5.44
N PRO A 38 -7.18 -1.46 4.53
CA PRO A 38 -8.59 -1.60 4.18
C PRO A 38 -8.94 -3.01 3.68
N ASP A 39 -8.12 -3.56 2.80
CA ASP A 39 -8.32 -4.88 2.23
C ASP A 39 -8.07 -5.98 3.27
N ALA A 40 -7.04 -5.83 4.08
CA ALA A 40 -6.74 -6.74 5.18
C ALA A 40 -7.91 -6.81 6.16
N LEU A 41 -8.51 -5.66 6.48
CA LEU A 41 -9.68 -5.57 7.34
C LEU A 41 -10.89 -6.27 6.73
N ALA A 42 -11.15 -6.07 5.43
CA ALA A 42 -12.24 -6.78 4.75
C ALA A 42 -12.04 -8.31 4.80
N ALA A 43 -10.83 -8.79 4.50
CA ALA A 43 -10.50 -10.20 4.48
C ALA A 43 -10.60 -10.86 5.87
N ILE A 44 -10.16 -10.17 6.94
CA ILE A 44 -10.24 -10.74 8.29
C ILE A 44 -11.69 -10.78 8.81
N LYS A 45 -12.52 -9.80 8.45
CA LYS A 45 -13.96 -9.83 8.78
C LYS A 45 -14.68 -10.97 8.05
N GLU A 46 -14.29 -11.26 6.80
CA GLU A 46 -14.77 -12.45 6.09
C GLU A 46 -14.35 -13.74 6.81
N ALA A 47 -13.08 -13.86 7.19
CA ALA A 47 -12.59 -15.03 7.93
C ALA A 47 -13.35 -15.28 9.23
N VAL A 48 -13.59 -14.22 10.03
CA VAL A 48 -14.38 -14.28 11.27
C VAL A 48 -15.83 -14.69 10.98
N THR A 49 -16.42 -14.18 9.89
CA THR A 49 -17.78 -14.55 9.48
C THR A 49 -17.87 -16.02 9.09
N LEU A 50 -16.90 -16.53 8.34
CA LEU A 50 -16.82 -17.94 7.92
C LEU A 50 -16.60 -18.88 9.11
N ALA A 51 -15.85 -18.47 10.13
CA ALA A 51 -15.65 -19.24 11.35
C ALA A 51 -16.88 -19.24 12.28
N GLY A 52 -17.75 -18.24 12.17
CA GLY A 52 -18.97 -18.13 12.98
C GLY A 52 -18.68 -18.01 14.48
N ALA A 53 -19.14 -19.00 15.25
CA ALA A 53 -18.92 -19.03 16.71
C ALA A 53 -17.52 -19.57 17.09
N ASP A 54 -16.85 -20.26 16.17
CA ASP A 54 -15.51 -20.79 16.43
C ASP A 54 -14.47 -19.66 16.48
N ASP A 55 -13.40 -19.89 17.23
CA ASP A 55 -12.22 -19.02 17.26
C ASP A 55 -10.95 -19.84 17.07
N PRO A 56 -10.62 -20.21 15.81
CA PRO A 56 -9.48 -21.06 15.51
C PRO A 56 -8.16 -20.46 16.05
N PRO A 57 -7.26 -21.28 16.63
CA PRO A 57 -6.02 -20.77 17.22
C PRO A 57 -4.97 -20.40 16.15
N THR A 58 -4.13 -19.43 16.50
CA THR A 58 -2.87 -19.07 15.81
C THR A 58 -1.68 -19.35 16.75
N PRO A 59 -0.42 -19.36 16.27
CA PRO A 59 0.76 -19.57 17.14
C PRO A 59 0.84 -18.67 18.37
N THR A 60 0.34 -17.43 18.26
CA THR A 60 0.43 -16.42 19.33
C THR A 60 -0.94 -15.90 19.80
N GLY A 61 -2.04 -16.52 19.38
CA GLY A 61 -3.40 -16.04 19.67
C GLY A 61 -4.50 -16.86 18.98
N SER A 62 -5.42 -16.16 18.32
CA SER A 62 -6.56 -16.73 17.62
C SER A 62 -6.98 -15.88 16.43
N LEU A 63 -7.94 -16.38 15.65
CA LEU A 63 -8.53 -15.63 14.53
C LEU A 63 -9.09 -14.28 14.99
N ARG A 64 -9.80 -14.24 16.13
CA ARG A 64 -10.32 -12.97 16.69
C ARG A 64 -9.21 -12.04 17.16
N TRP A 65 -8.04 -12.57 17.55
CA TRP A 65 -6.88 -11.73 17.84
C TRP A 65 -6.28 -11.10 16.59
N ASN A 66 -6.19 -11.84 15.49
CA ASN A 66 -5.79 -11.25 14.20
C ASN A 66 -6.75 -10.14 13.78
N ASP A 67 -8.06 -10.34 13.93
CA ASP A 67 -9.08 -9.32 13.67
C ASP A 67 -8.84 -8.05 14.49
N ALA A 68 -8.63 -8.20 15.81
CA ALA A 68 -8.37 -7.06 16.69
C ALA A 68 -7.07 -6.31 16.33
N LEU A 69 -6.00 -7.02 15.97
CA LEU A 69 -4.72 -6.39 15.59
C LEU A 69 -4.80 -5.68 14.24
N ILE A 70 -5.47 -6.27 13.24
CA ILE A 70 -5.69 -5.63 11.94
C ILE A 70 -6.56 -4.38 12.12
N GLN A 71 -7.66 -4.49 12.87
CA GLN A 71 -8.52 -3.35 13.18
C GLN A 71 -7.75 -2.22 13.86
N LEU A 72 -6.95 -2.53 14.89
CA LEU A 72 -6.15 -1.54 15.61
C LEU A 72 -5.19 -0.78 14.70
N ASN A 73 -4.50 -1.48 13.80
CA ASN A 73 -3.58 -0.85 12.84
C ASN A 73 -4.35 -0.01 11.81
N ALA A 74 -5.45 -0.53 11.27
CA ALA A 74 -6.29 0.20 10.31
C ALA A 74 -6.84 1.50 10.93
N ASP A 75 -7.34 1.44 12.17
CA ASP A 75 -7.87 2.60 12.88
C ASP A 75 -6.77 3.63 13.19
N ALA A 76 -5.58 3.17 13.60
CA ALA A 76 -4.44 4.05 13.85
C ALA A 76 -4.01 4.81 12.59
N GLN A 77 -3.94 4.13 11.45
CA GLN A 77 -3.61 4.75 10.17
C GLN A 77 -4.71 5.71 9.69
N LEU A 78 -5.98 5.33 9.88
CA LEU A 78 -7.11 6.21 9.56
C LEU A 78 -7.11 7.47 10.43
N ALA A 79 -6.75 7.36 11.71
CA ALA A 79 -6.58 8.50 12.59
C ALA A 79 -5.38 9.39 12.16
N SER A 80 -4.30 8.78 11.67
CA SER A 80 -3.16 9.50 11.09
C SER A 80 -3.58 10.34 9.89
N LEU A 81 -4.44 9.81 9.00
CA LEU A 81 -4.94 10.56 7.83
C LEU A 81 -5.64 11.88 8.20
N GLN A 82 -6.31 11.96 9.35
CA GLN A 82 -7.05 13.15 9.79
C GLN A 82 -6.16 14.27 10.33
N SER A 83 -4.93 13.95 10.72
CA SER A 83 -4.03 14.89 11.40
C SER A 83 -2.65 15.00 10.74
N SER A 84 -2.42 14.25 9.66
CA SER A 84 -1.13 14.19 8.99
C SER A 84 -0.80 15.53 8.32
N PRO A 85 0.40 16.08 8.57
CA PRO A 85 0.89 17.23 7.83
C PRO A 85 1.28 16.87 6.38
N TYR A 86 1.31 15.57 6.04
CA TYR A 86 1.62 15.10 4.69
C TYR A 86 0.67 13.97 4.25
N PRO A 87 -0.56 14.32 3.82
CA PRO A 87 -1.61 13.34 3.53
C PRO A 87 -1.24 12.31 2.45
N LEU A 88 -0.37 12.65 1.50
CA LEU A 88 0.06 11.72 0.45
C LEU A 88 0.69 10.46 1.05
N LEU A 89 1.71 10.63 1.90
CA LEU A 89 2.39 9.49 2.51
C LEU A 89 1.49 8.74 3.49
N SER A 90 0.62 9.44 4.22
CA SER A 90 -0.33 8.77 5.11
C SER A 90 -1.33 7.90 4.37
N ASN A 91 -1.78 8.30 3.16
CA ASN A 91 -2.62 7.45 2.32
C ASN A 91 -1.87 6.21 1.83
N VAL A 92 -0.59 6.35 1.45
CA VAL A 92 0.28 5.22 1.08
C VAL A 92 0.45 4.24 2.24
N PHE A 93 0.71 4.74 3.46
CA PHE A 93 0.85 3.90 4.66
C PHE A 93 -0.45 3.24 5.10
N TYR A 94 -1.59 3.84 4.78
CA TYR A 94 -2.90 3.21 4.97
C TYR A 94 -3.19 2.16 3.87
N GLY A 95 -2.50 2.23 2.73
CA GLY A 95 -2.74 1.38 1.58
C GLY A 95 -3.80 1.92 0.60
N ASP A 96 -4.25 3.17 0.78
CA ASP A 96 -5.17 3.84 -0.14
C ASP A 96 -4.39 4.61 -1.20
N TYR A 97 -3.81 3.86 -2.14
CA TYR A 97 -3.03 4.43 -3.24
C TYR A 97 -3.89 5.28 -4.19
N ALA A 98 -5.20 5.01 -4.29
CA ALA A 98 -6.10 5.81 -5.10
C ALA A 98 -6.23 7.22 -4.50
N ALA A 99 -6.49 7.33 -3.20
CA ALA A 99 -6.51 8.62 -2.51
C ALA A 99 -5.15 9.34 -2.54
N ALA A 100 -4.03 8.60 -2.48
CA ALA A 100 -2.70 9.17 -2.65
C ALA A 100 -2.53 9.81 -4.05
N VAL A 101 -2.91 9.10 -5.11
CA VAL A 101 -2.86 9.61 -6.49
C VAL A 101 -3.82 10.79 -6.69
N ASP A 102 -5.00 10.78 -6.07
CA ASP A 102 -5.97 11.88 -6.19
C ASP A 102 -5.40 13.21 -5.69
N LEU A 103 -4.50 13.20 -4.69
CA LEU A 103 -3.76 14.38 -4.24
C LEU A 103 -2.77 14.89 -5.31
N MET A 104 -2.22 13.98 -6.11
CA MET A 104 -1.28 14.32 -7.19
C MET A 104 -1.99 14.92 -8.41
N ARG A 105 -3.26 14.57 -8.64
CA ARG A 105 -4.08 15.06 -9.77
C ARG A 105 -4.29 16.57 -9.81
N ALA A 106 -3.99 17.28 -8.73
CA ALA A 106 -4.01 18.74 -8.71
C ALA A 106 -2.95 19.35 -9.66
N TRP A 107 -1.97 18.56 -10.10
CA TRP A 107 -0.82 19.01 -10.87
C TRP A 107 -0.70 18.25 -12.18
N PRO A 108 -0.23 18.91 -13.25
CA PRO A 108 0.12 18.23 -14.49
C PRO A 108 1.37 17.34 -14.30
N VAL A 109 1.53 16.35 -15.18
CA VAL A 109 2.62 15.36 -15.12
C VAL A 109 4.01 16.01 -15.07
N ASP A 110 4.24 17.06 -15.86
CA ASP A 110 5.52 17.78 -15.90
C ASP A 110 5.86 18.49 -14.59
N GLN A 111 4.86 18.83 -13.77
CA GLN A 111 5.08 19.36 -12.41
C GLN A 111 5.23 18.25 -11.38
N ILE A 112 4.48 17.15 -11.49
CA ILE A 112 4.62 15.98 -10.61
C ILE A 112 6.06 15.43 -10.70
N PHE A 113 6.53 15.22 -11.94
CA PHE A 113 7.85 14.71 -12.26
C PHE A 113 8.81 15.87 -12.57
N SER A 114 9.03 16.73 -11.59
CA SER A 114 10.02 17.81 -11.64
C SER A 114 10.85 17.88 -10.35
N PRO A 115 12.07 18.43 -10.39
CA PRO A 115 12.86 18.66 -9.17
C PRO A 115 12.19 19.63 -8.20
N ASP A 116 11.36 20.55 -8.71
CA ASP A 116 10.65 21.57 -7.94
C ASP A 116 9.17 21.21 -7.71
N THR A 117 8.87 19.91 -7.65
CA THR A 117 7.48 19.43 -7.56
C THR A 117 6.74 20.05 -6.37
N PRO A 118 5.52 20.59 -6.56
CA PRO A 118 4.72 21.17 -5.49
C PRO A 118 4.23 20.11 -4.48
N LEU A 119 4.41 18.83 -4.79
CA LEU A 119 4.18 17.73 -3.86
C LEU A 119 5.27 17.64 -2.78
N VAL A 120 6.42 18.30 -2.97
CA VAL A 120 7.54 18.32 -2.02
C VAL A 120 7.85 19.75 -1.58
N MET A 121 8.06 20.66 -2.53
CA MET A 121 8.47 22.03 -2.25
C MET A 121 7.43 22.79 -1.41
N GLY A 122 7.86 23.41 -0.31
CA GLY A 122 6.98 24.12 0.62
C GLY A 122 6.14 23.21 1.51
N THR A 123 6.37 21.90 1.49
CA THR A 123 5.73 20.92 2.37
C THR A 123 6.69 20.42 3.44
N VAL A 124 6.20 19.62 4.40
CA VAL A 124 7.06 18.96 5.39
C VAL A 124 8.00 17.91 4.80
N ALA A 125 7.81 17.52 3.52
CA ALA A 125 8.70 16.61 2.82
C ALA A 125 9.92 17.31 2.19
N GLU A 126 9.96 18.64 2.20
CA GLU A 126 11.12 19.40 1.71
C GLU A 126 12.36 19.03 2.54
N SER A 127 13.47 18.70 1.86
CA SER A 127 14.71 18.16 2.45
C SER A 127 14.64 16.72 2.99
N TRP A 128 13.54 16.01 2.76
CA TRP A 128 13.34 14.59 3.12
C TRP A 128 13.07 13.71 1.88
N GLN A 129 13.52 14.13 0.70
CA GLN A 129 13.19 13.47 -0.57
C GLN A 129 13.72 12.03 -0.63
N ALA A 130 14.89 11.77 -0.05
CA ALA A 130 15.48 10.42 -0.04
C ALA A 130 14.64 9.45 0.82
N GLU A 131 14.20 9.90 2.01
CA GLU A 131 13.33 9.12 2.89
C GLU A 131 11.94 8.96 2.29
N LEU A 132 11.37 10.03 1.72
CA LEU A 132 10.09 9.97 1.04
C LEU A 132 10.11 8.97 -0.11
N SER A 133 11.10 9.07 -1.02
CA SER A 133 11.30 8.09 -2.09
C SER A 133 11.32 6.67 -1.53
N SER A 134 12.16 6.43 -0.52
CA SER A 134 12.33 5.11 0.10
C SER A 134 11.03 4.56 0.69
N TYR A 135 10.23 5.39 1.37
CA TYR A 135 8.94 4.96 1.91
C TYR A 135 7.92 4.65 0.82
N LEU A 136 7.85 5.45 -0.24
CA LEU A 136 6.92 5.25 -1.35
C LEU A 136 7.27 3.97 -2.12
N THR A 137 8.53 3.78 -2.48
CA THR A 137 8.96 2.62 -3.27
C THR A 137 8.84 1.32 -2.49
N GLN A 138 9.20 1.31 -1.20
CA GLN A 138 9.05 0.13 -0.35
C GLN A 138 7.58 -0.24 -0.13
N SER A 139 6.74 0.72 0.24
CA SER A 139 5.31 0.47 0.49
C SER A 139 4.61 0.00 -0.77
N ALA A 140 4.82 0.70 -1.90
CA ALA A 140 4.20 0.36 -3.17
C ALA A 140 4.69 -1.00 -3.69
N SER A 141 5.97 -1.33 -3.52
CA SER A 141 6.49 -2.64 -3.92
C SER A 141 5.86 -3.77 -3.11
N ALA A 142 5.75 -3.62 -1.79
CA ALA A 142 5.08 -4.62 -0.95
C ALA A 142 3.60 -4.80 -1.33
N ALA A 143 2.90 -3.70 -1.64
CA ALA A 143 1.52 -3.77 -2.15
C ALA A 143 1.44 -4.50 -3.49
N LEU A 144 2.35 -4.23 -4.42
CA LEU A 144 2.38 -4.81 -5.77
C LEU A 144 2.78 -6.29 -5.79
N GLU A 145 3.52 -6.77 -4.79
CA GLU A 145 3.77 -8.21 -4.61
C GLU A 145 2.47 -8.98 -4.34
N VAL A 146 1.48 -8.34 -3.70
CA VAL A 146 0.21 -8.96 -3.28
C VAL A 146 -0.95 -8.61 -4.22
N LYS A 147 -0.87 -7.48 -4.92
CA LYS A 147 -1.82 -6.97 -5.91
C LYS A 147 -1.08 -6.31 -7.11
N PRO A 148 -0.51 -7.10 -8.04
CA PRO A 148 0.28 -6.55 -9.16
C PRO A 148 -0.54 -5.66 -10.12
N GLU A 149 -1.85 -5.80 -10.12
CA GLU A 149 -2.79 -5.00 -10.92
C GLU A 149 -3.20 -3.66 -10.29
N LEU A 150 -2.59 -3.25 -9.17
CA LEU A 150 -2.91 -2.01 -8.48
C LEU A 150 -2.28 -0.78 -9.17
N ALA A 151 -2.93 -0.30 -10.23
CA ALA A 151 -2.43 0.82 -11.06
C ALA A 151 -2.00 2.07 -10.26
N PRO A 152 -2.75 2.54 -9.24
CA PRO A 152 -2.30 3.68 -8.44
C PRO A 152 -1.00 3.43 -7.66
N ALA A 153 -0.75 2.18 -7.21
CA ALA A 153 0.51 1.84 -6.54
C ALA A 153 1.70 1.83 -7.52
N LEU A 154 1.50 1.39 -8.76
CA LEU A 154 2.52 1.52 -9.82
C LEU A 154 2.88 3.00 -10.05
N PHE A 155 1.88 3.88 -10.15
CA PHE A 155 2.11 5.31 -10.33
C PHE A 155 2.88 5.92 -9.15
N VAL A 156 2.49 5.59 -7.91
CA VAL A 156 3.19 6.04 -6.70
C VAL A 156 4.61 5.50 -6.64
N ARG A 157 4.84 4.24 -7.00
CA ARG A 157 6.20 3.68 -7.08
C ARG A 157 7.04 4.43 -8.10
N ALA A 158 6.53 4.66 -9.30
CA ALA A 158 7.23 5.43 -10.34
C ALA A 158 7.62 6.83 -9.87
N TRP A 159 6.73 7.52 -9.14
CA TRP A 159 7.06 8.81 -8.55
C TRP A 159 8.13 8.69 -7.45
N GLY A 160 8.04 7.67 -6.60
CA GLY A 160 9.07 7.36 -5.61
C GLY A 160 10.45 7.10 -6.25
N GLU A 161 10.52 6.35 -7.35
CA GLU A 161 11.77 6.13 -8.08
C GLU A 161 12.29 7.42 -8.72
N TYR A 162 11.40 8.25 -9.30
CA TYR A 162 11.80 9.54 -9.86
C TYR A 162 12.45 10.47 -8.82
N LEU A 163 11.93 10.48 -7.59
CA LEU A 163 12.50 11.28 -6.50
C LEU A 163 13.92 10.83 -6.11
N ALA A 164 14.25 9.54 -6.27
CA ALA A 164 15.58 9.01 -6.03
C ALA A 164 16.52 9.20 -7.24
N ASP A 165 16.07 8.79 -8.42
CA ASP A 165 16.83 8.86 -9.68
C ASP A 165 15.87 9.08 -10.86
N PRO A 166 15.77 10.31 -11.39
CA PRO A 166 14.95 10.62 -12.56
C PRO A 166 15.29 9.83 -13.84
N SER A 167 16.43 9.14 -13.87
CA SER A 167 16.87 8.33 -15.01
C SER A 167 16.53 6.84 -14.89
N ASP A 168 15.89 6.41 -13.78
CA ASP A 168 15.56 5.01 -13.57
C ASP A 168 14.56 4.49 -14.64
N PRO A 169 14.92 3.45 -15.41
CA PRO A 169 14.04 2.87 -16.42
C PRO A 169 12.74 2.27 -15.84
N GLN A 170 12.70 1.95 -14.54
CA GLN A 170 11.51 1.44 -13.86
C GLN A 170 10.38 2.46 -13.85
N ILE A 171 10.69 3.77 -13.86
CA ILE A 171 9.69 4.85 -13.94
C ILE A 171 8.80 4.68 -15.17
N ALA A 172 9.42 4.53 -16.36
CA ALA A 172 8.69 4.35 -17.60
C ALA A 172 7.90 3.03 -17.63
N ALA A 173 8.49 1.96 -17.08
CA ALA A 173 7.83 0.65 -17.03
C ALA A 173 6.56 0.66 -16.16
N ASP A 174 6.64 1.28 -14.97
CA ASP A 174 5.52 1.37 -14.05
C ASP A 174 4.41 2.29 -14.56
N LEU A 175 4.77 3.44 -15.14
CA LEU A 175 3.79 4.36 -15.73
C LEU A 175 3.06 3.72 -16.91
N ALA A 176 3.78 3.01 -17.77
CA ALA A 176 3.17 2.27 -18.87
C ALA A 176 2.24 1.15 -18.36
N ALA A 177 2.63 0.41 -17.33
CA ALA A 177 1.79 -0.62 -16.72
C ALA A 177 0.53 -0.03 -16.06
N ALA A 178 0.66 1.08 -15.32
CA ALA A 178 -0.47 1.80 -14.72
C ALA A 178 -1.47 2.24 -15.80
N ALA A 179 -0.99 2.81 -16.90
CA ALA A 179 -1.85 3.22 -18.03
C ALA A 179 -2.54 2.03 -18.73
N GLN A 180 -1.89 0.86 -18.82
CA GLN A 180 -2.51 -0.34 -19.37
C GLN A 180 -3.63 -0.90 -18.48
N LEU A 181 -3.42 -0.85 -17.16
CA LEU A 181 -4.39 -1.34 -16.18
C LEU A 181 -5.59 -0.39 -16.02
N ALA A 182 -5.39 0.91 -16.22
CA ALA A 182 -6.44 1.93 -16.16
C ALA A 182 -6.40 2.85 -17.39
N PRO A 183 -6.78 2.36 -18.60
CA PRO A 183 -6.66 3.10 -19.85
C PRO A 183 -7.58 4.33 -19.96
N GLY A 184 -8.55 4.46 -19.06
CA GLY A 184 -9.42 5.64 -18.96
C GLY A 184 -8.88 6.74 -18.05
N ASP A 185 -7.75 6.51 -17.37
CA ASP A 185 -7.15 7.47 -16.45
C ASP A 185 -6.23 8.43 -17.21
N ALA A 186 -6.65 9.69 -17.34
CA ALA A 186 -5.89 10.71 -18.08
C ALA A 186 -4.50 10.94 -17.49
N LEU A 187 -4.36 10.95 -16.15
CA LEU A 187 -3.07 11.19 -15.50
C LEU A 187 -2.08 10.07 -15.85
N PHE A 188 -2.53 8.81 -15.85
CA PHE A 188 -1.66 7.68 -16.16
C PHE A 188 -1.31 7.65 -17.65
N GLY A 189 -2.28 7.94 -18.52
CA GLY A 189 -2.05 8.05 -19.96
C GLY A 189 -1.03 9.14 -20.31
N ASP A 190 -1.17 10.33 -19.73
CA ASP A 190 -0.27 11.46 -19.95
C ASP A 190 1.14 11.15 -19.41
N ALA A 191 1.24 10.51 -18.24
CA ALA A 191 2.52 10.12 -17.66
C ALA A 191 3.25 9.06 -18.49
N ALA A 192 2.54 8.05 -18.99
CA ALA A 192 3.13 7.04 -19.88
C ALA A 192 3.61 7.64 -21.21
N GLN A 193 2.99 8.72 -21.69
CA GLN A 193 3.44 9.44 -22.88
C GLN A 193 4.67 10.31 -22.60
N ALA A 194 4.74 10.94 -21.43
CA ALA A 194 5.89 11.74 -21.01
C ALA A 194 7.14 10.88 -20.73
N PHE A 195 6.94 9.63 -20.30
CA PHE A 195 8.01 8.66 -19.99
C PHE A 195 7.91 7.42 -20.90
N PRO A 196 8.25 7.53 -22.19
CA PRO A 196 8.18 6.39 -23.09
C PRO A 196 9.22 5.33 -22.70
N VAL A 197 8.78 4.06 -22.65
CA VAL A 197 9.69 2.92 -22.50
C VAL A 197 10.64 2.90 -23.70
N ALA A 198 11.95 2.98 -23.46
CA ALA A 198 12.96 2.93 -24.52
C ALA A 198 12.78 1.64 -25.34
N GLY A 199 12.66 1.79 -26.66
CA GLY A 199 12.26 0.71 -27.57
C GLY A 199 13.10 -0.55 -27.43
N ARG A 200 12.41 -1.70 -27.35
CA ARG A 200 12.95 -3.01 -27.71
C ARG A 200 13.13 -3.11 -29.22
#